data_AF-A0A062U4A2-F1
#
_entry.id   AF-A0A062U4A2-F1
#
_cell.length_a   1.000
_cell.length_b   1.000
_cell.length_c   1.000
_cell.angle_alpha   90.00
_cell.angle_beta   90.00
_cell.angle_gamma   90.00
#
_symmetry.space_group_name_H-M   'P 1'
#
loop_
_entity.id
_entity.type
_entity.pdbx_description
1 polymer ?
#
loop_
_entity_poly.entity_id
_entity_poly.type
_entity_poly.pdbx_seq_one_letter_code
_entity_poly.pdbx_strand_id
1 'polypeptide(L)'
;MQGSDDAYDVLQDAFAAAWSGLARYDPSRKFSTWLYHIALNKVRDHGRKRAVRSFFFTAAPLDGPDRPDIADPSQNISEEYERRDELARVSALIDALPGKLKQAFTLQVLQDLPQSEVADILGVSVKTVETRVYRARKSLQSQVNADN
;
A
#
# COMPACT_ATOMS: atom_id res chain seq x y z
N MET A 1 -4.13 2.36 -6.41
CA MET A 1 -3.24 3.32 -7.09
C MET A 1 -3.52 3.15 -8.57
N GLN A 2 -3.78 4.22 -9.32
CA GLN A 2 -3.87 4.17 -10.78
C GLN A 2 -2.59 4.86 -11.29
N GLY A 3 -1.70 4.11 -11.92
CA GLY A 3 -0.51 4.63 -12.60
C GLY A 3 0.80 4.57 -11.79
N SER A 4 1.90 4.32 -12.50
CA SER A 4 3.29 4.48 -12.06
C SER A 4 3.61 5.89 -11.61
N ASP A 5 2.97 6.88 -12.24
CA ASP A 5 3.31 8.30 -12.10
C ASP A 5 2.94 8.83 -10.70
N ASP A 6 1.78 8.42 -10.18
CA ASP A 6 1.35 8.72 -8.80
C ASP A 6 2.35 8.18 -7.75
N ALA A 7 3.01 7.05 -8.03
CA ALA A 7 4.00 6.48 -7.13
C ALA A 7 5.30 7.28 -7.16
N TYR A 8 5.74 7.72 -8.35
CA TYR A 8 6.92 8.57 -8.52
C TYR A 8 6.73 9.94 -7.87
N ASP A 9 5.56 10.56 -8.00
CA ASP A 9 5.24 11.84 -7.37
C ASP A 9 5.32 11.74 -5.84
N VAL A 10 4.70 10.71 -5.26
CA VAL A 10 4.76 10.48 -3.81
C VAL A 10 6.19 10.21 -3.35
N LEU A 11 6.97 9.47 -4.14
CA LEU A 11 8.38 9.17 -3.84
C LEU A 11 9.22 10.45 -3.84
N GLN A 12 9.08 11.30 -4.85
CA GLN A 12 9.79 12.57 -4.96
C GLN A 12 9.42 13.48 -3.79
N ASP A 13 8.13 13.62 -3.48
CA ASP A 13 7.64 14.39 -2.34
C ASP A 13 8.20 13.88 -1.01
N ALA A 14 8.31 12.56 -0.85
CA ALA A 14 8.86 11.94 0.35
C ALA A 14 10.35 12.22 0.51
N PHE A 15 11.15 12.05 -0.55
CA PHE A 15 12.59 12.33 -0.50
C PHE A 15 12.89 13.83 -0.33
N ALA A 16 12.13 14.71 -0.99
CA ALA A 16 12.28 16.15 -0.81
C ALA A 16 11.98 16.58 0.65
N ALA A 17 10.94 16.00 1.25
CA ALA A 17 10.60 16.22 2.65
C ALA A 17 11.66 15.65 3.59
N ALA A 18 12.20 14.46 3.30
CA ALA A 18 13.29 13.86 4.07
C ALA A 18 14.56 14.72 4.02
N TRP A 19 14.99 15.14 2.82
CA TRP A 19 16.15 16.01 2.65
C TRP A 19 16.02 17.32 3.45
N SER A 20 14.85 17.96 3.36
CA SER A 20 14.56 19.21 4.09
C SER A 20 14.49 19.00 5.61
N GLY A 21 14.04 17.83 6.06
CA GLY A 21 13.92 17.46 7.47
C GLY A 21 15.21 16.91 8.09
N LEU A 22 16.21 16.55 7.28
CA LEU A 22 17.40 15.82 7.73
C LEU A 22 18.20 16.58 8.78
N ALA A 23 18.29 17.90 8.68
CA ALA A 23 18.98 18.74 9.67
C ALA A 23 18.32 18.73 11.06
N ARG A 24 17.05 18.32 11.16
CA ARG A 24 16.27 18.22 12.40
C ARG A 24 16.03 16.77 12.83
N TYR A 25 16.60 15.81 12.10
CA TYR A 25 16.48 14.41 12.42
C TYR A 25 17.18 14.10 13.76
N ASP A 26 16.46 13.39 14.63
CA ASP A 26 16.97 12.93 15.92
C ASP A 26 17.63 11.54 15.76
N PRO A 27 18.97 11.43 15.90
CA PRO A 27 19.69 10.18 15.70
C PRO A 27 19.39 9.10 16.76
N SER A 28 18.71 9.44 17.85
CA SER A 28 18.26 8.45 18.84
C SER A 28 17.17 7.52 18.31
N ARG A 29 16.48 7.92 17.24
CA ARG A 29 15.48 7.11 16.53
C ARG A 29 16.14 6.35 15.39
N LYS A 30 15.51 5.28 14.92
CA LYS A 30 15.95 4.61 13.68
C LYS A 30 15.61 5.48 12.47
N PHE A 31 16.58 5.63 11.56
CA PHE A 31 16.40 6.43 10.36
C PHE A 31 15.30 5.85 9.44
N SER A 32 15.25 4.52 9.33
CA SER A 32 14.21 3.81 8.56
C SER A 32 12.81 4.15 9.05
N THR A 33 12.57 4.10 10.37
CA THR A 33 11.29 4.43 10.98
C THR A 33 10.87 5.87 10.70
N TRP A 34 11.82 6.82 10.83
CA TRP A 34 11.59 8.22 10.51
C TRP A 34 11.25 8.44 9.03
N LEU A 35 11.95 7.78 8.11
CA LEU A 35 11.67 7.86 6.68
C LEU A 35 10.32 7.23 6.32
N TYR A 36 9.96 6.10 6.95
CA TYR A 36 8.65 5.46 6.80
C TYR A 36 7.52 6.41 7.20
N HIS A 37 7.67 7.15 8.31
CA HIS A 37 6.70 8.18 8.70
C HIS A 37 6.46 9.22 7.62
N ILE A 38 7.54 9.74 7.03
CA ILE A 38 7.47 10.75 5.98
C ILE A 38 6.73 10.16 4.77
N ALA A 39 7.15 8.99 4.29
CA ALA A 39 6.54 8.33 3.14
C ALA A 39 5.05 8.05 3.37
N LEU A 40 4.68 7.53 4.54
CA LEU A 40 3.29 7.20 4.86
C LEU A 40 2.41 8.45 4.95
N ASN A 41 2.93 9.55 5.48
CA ASN A 41 2.23 10.83 5.50
C ASN A 41 2.02 11.36 4.07
N LYS A 42 3.01 11.27 3.19
CA LYS A 42 2.87 11.66 1.77
C LYS A 42 1.84 10.81 1.02
N VAL A 43 1.83 9.50 1.24
CA VAL A 43 0.78 8.60 0.68
C VAL A 43 -0.61 9.02 1.14
N ARG A 44 -0.78 9.34 2.43
CA ARG A 44 -2.07 9.80 2.99
C ARG A 44 -2.49 11.15 2.43
N ASP A 45 -1.57 12.10 2.34
CA ASP A 45 -1.82 13.43 1.78
C ASP A 45 -2.22 13.35 0.31
N HIS A 46 -1.53 12.53 -0.48
CA HIS A 46 -1.87 12.30 -1.88
C HIS A 46 -3.26 11.67 -2.02
N GLY A 47 -3.58 10.66 -1.20
CA GLY A 47 -4.92 10.06 -1.15
C GLY A 47 -6.01 11.07 -0.80
N ARG A 48 -5.77 11.95 0.18
CA ARG A 48 -6.71 13.01 0.57
C ARG A 48 -6.91 14.03 -0.54
N LYS A 49 -5.83 14.49 -1.18
CA LYS A 49 -5.88 15.42 -2.33
C LYS A 49 -6.69 14.82 -3.48
N ARG A 50 -6.52 13.53 -3.78
CA ARG A 50 -7.34 12.84 -4.81
C ARG A 50 -8.81 12.76 -4.43
N ALA A 51 -9.14 12.42 -3.18
CA ALA A 51 -10.53 12.36 -2.74
C ALA A 51 -11.22 13.73 -2.84
N VAL A 52 -10.50 14.79 -2.47
CA VAL A 52 -10.96 16.19 -2.63
C VAL A 52 -11.13 16.55 -4.11
N ARG A 53 -10.15 16.24 -4.97
CA ARG A 53 -10.25 16.47 -6.42
C ARG A 53 -11.43 15.71 -7.02
N SER A 54 -11.62 14.45 -6.66
CA SER A 54 -12.78 13.66 -7.12
C SER A 54 -14.11 14.28 -6.68
N PHE A 55 -14.19 14.78 -5.44
CA PHE A 55 -15.39 15.44 -4.92
C PHE A 55 -15.72 16.77 -5.63
N PHE A 56 -14.72 17.56 -6.02
CA PHE A 56 -14.93 18.87 -6.65
C PHE A 56 -15.02 18.83 -8.19
N PHE A 57 -14.48 17.81 -8.85
CA PHE A 57 -14.38 17.73 -10.32
C PHE A 57 -15.34 16.72 -10.97
N THR A 58 -16.41 16.31 -10.28
CA THR A 58 -17.47 15.37 -10.76
C THR A 58 -18.37 15.91 -11.89
N ALA A 59 -17.96 16.97 -12.60
CA ALA A 59 -18.77 17.62 -13.66
C ALA A 59 -18.12 17.60 -15.05
N ALA A 60 -17.45 16.51 -15.44
CA ALA A 60 -17.08 16.28 -16.83
C ALA A 60 -17.10 14.78 -17.16
N PRO A 61 -18.06 14.30 -18.00
CA PRO A 61 -17.98 12.96 -18.54
C PRO A 61 -16.98 12.97 -19.71
N LEU A 62 -15.97 12.11 -19.63
CA LEU A 62 -15.18 11.72 -20.80
C LEU A 62 -15.43 10.24 -21.03
N ASP A 63 -16.35 9.97 -21.95
CA ASP A 63 -16.55 8.68 -22.60
C ASP A 63 -15.34 8.31 -23.46
N GLY A 64 -14.98 7.03 -23.48
CA GLY A 64 -14.14 6.44 -24.55
C GLY A 64 -13.47 5.12 -24.17
N PRO A 65 -13.34 4.15 -25.10
CA PRO A 65 -13.70 2.75 -24.85
C PRO A 65 -12.54 1.74 -24.81
N ASP A 66 -12.88 0.54 -24.30
CA ASP A 66 -12.39 -0.82 -24.62
C ASP A 66 -10.91 -1.23 -24.59
N ARG A 67 -10.74 -2.47 -24.09
CA ARG A 67 -9.53 -3.31 -24.07
C ARG A 67 -8.93 -3.55 -25.47
N PRO A 68 -7.71 -4.13 -25.52
CA PRO A 68 -7.68 -5.50 -26.04
C PRO A 68 -6.84 -6.49 -25.20
N ASP A 69 -7.35 -7.72 -25.16
CA ASP A 69 -6.56 -8.95 -24.96
C ASP A 69 -5.50 -9.08 -26.04
N ILE A 70 -4.29 -9.52 -25.68
CA ILE A 70 -3.40 -10.26 -26.59
C ILE A 70 -2.80 -11.42 -25.79
N ALA A 71 -3.35 -12.61 -26.01
CA ALA A 71 -2.69 -13.87 -25.72
C ALA A 71 -1.71 -14.18 -26.86
N ASP A 72 -0.50 -14.65 -26.54
CA ASP A 72 0.40 -15.29 -27.49
C ASP A 72 0.68 -16.73 -27.00
N PRO A 73 0.34 -17.77 -27.78
CA PRO A 73 0.49 -19.16 -27.38
C PRO A 73 1.80 -19.74 -27.91
N SER A 74 2.81 -19.92 -27.05
CA SER A 74 3.65 -21.12 -27.10
C SER A 74 4.69 -21.15 -25.98
N GLN A 75 4.98 -22.38 -25.56
CA GLN A 75 6.10 -22.85 -24.73
C GLN A 75 5.76 -23.09 -23.26
N ASN A 76 6.22 -24.24 -22.75
CA ASN A 76 5.86 -24.88 -21.48
C ASN A 76 6.10 -23.98 -20.26
N ILE A 77 5.06 -23.33 -19.74
CA ILE A 77 5.12 -22.36 -18.63
C ILE A 77 3.90 -22.53 -17.68
N SER A 78 3.38 -23.74 -17.42
CA SER A 78 2.17 -23.87 -16.57
C SER A 78 2.43 -23.42 -15.12
N GLU A 79 3.51 -23.91 -14.50
CA GLU A 79 3.79 -23.68 -13.08
C GLU A 79 4.20 -22.24 -12.75
N GLU A 80 4.90 -21.56 -13.66
CA GLU A 80 5.34 -20.18 -13.44
C GLU A 80 4.22 -19.17 -13.72
N TYR A 81 3.30 -19.46 -14.65
CA TYR A 81 2.08 -18.67 -14.82
C TYR A 81 1.13 -18.86 -13.64
N GLU A 82 0.91 -20.10 -13.18
CA GLU A 82 0.07 -20.40 -12.02
C GLU A 82 0.57 -19.68 -10.75
N ARG A 83 1.89 -19.68 -10.50
CA ARG A 83 2.48 -18.98 -9.36
C ARG A 83 2.34 -17.46 -9.46
N ARG A 84 2.46 -16.91 -10.68
CA ARG A 84 2.27 -15.46 -10.93
C ARG A 84 0.82 -15.04 -10.70
N ASP A 85 -0.13 -15.83 -11.16
CA ASP A 85 -1.55 -15.59 -10.96
C ASP A 85 -1.93 -15.68 -9.48
N GLU A 86 -1.37 -16.65 -8.75
CA GLU A 86 -1.58 -16.77 -7.29
C GLU A 86 -1.02 -15.55 -6.54
N LEU A 87 0.20 -15.10 -6.88
CA LEU A 87 0.79 -13.89 -6.28
C LEU A 87 -0.03 -12.64 -6.60
N ALA A 88 -0.51 -12.49 -7.84
CA ALA A 88 -1.37 -11.38 -8.24
C ALA A 88 -2.69 -11.39 -7.46
N ARG A 89 -3.27 -12.58 -7.25
CA ARG A 89 -4.49 -12.77 -6.47
C ARG A 89 -4.30 -12.37 -5.01
N VAL A 90 -3.25 -12.88 -4.36
CA VAL A 90 -2.93 -12.53 -2.96
C VAL A 90 -2.68 -11.03 -2.83
N SER A 91 -1.97 -10.43 -3.77
CA SER A 91 -1.73 -8.98 -3.82
C SER A 91 -3.05 -8.20 -3.88
N ALA A 92 -3.99 -8.61 -4.75
CA ALA A 92 -5.30 -7.97 -4.86
C ALA A 92 -6.12 -8.06 -3.56
N LEU A 93 -6.10 -9.20 -2.87
CA LEU A 93 -6.78 -9.38 -1.59
C LEU A 93 -6.19 -8.48 -0.50
N ILE A 94 -4.86 -8.35 -0.45
CA ILE A 94 -4.19 -7.42 0.46
C ILE A 94 -4.56 -5.99 0.11
N ASP A 95 -4.63 -5.64 -1.18
CA ASP A 95 -4.97 -4.30 -1.63
C ASP A 95 -6.39 -3.86 -1.30
N ALA A 96 -7.32 -4.81 -1.27
CA ALA A 96 -8.71 -4.63 -0.88
C ALA A 96 -8.90 -4.40 0.64
N LEU A 97 -7.89 -4.68 1.46
CA LEU A 97 -7.99 -4.43 2.91
C LEU A 97 -8.23 -2.93 3.20
N PRO A 98 -9.05 -2.61 4.20
CA PRO A 98 -9.19 -1.24 4.70
C PRO A 98 -7.81 -0.65 5.03
N GLY A 99 -7.56 0.60 4.61
CA GLY A 99 -6.22 1.18 4.61
C GLY A 99 -5.44 1.08 5.93
N LYS A 100 -6.12 1.20 7.08
CA LYS A 100 -5.49 1.04 8.41
C LYS A 100 -5.06 -0.41 8.70
N LEU A 101 -5.83 -1.39 8.22
CA LEU A 101 -5.51 -2.82 8.35
C LEU A 101 -4.37 -3.18 7.39
N LYS A 102 -4.45 -2.73 6.13
CA LYS A 102 -3.41 -2.91 5.12
C LYS A 102 -2.06 -2.39 5.61
N GLN A 103 -2.02 -1.15 6.10
CA GLN A 103 -0.79 -0.53 6.60
C GLN A 103 -0.13 -1.35 7.73
N ALA A 104 -0.91 -1.76 8.73
CA ALA A 104 -0.38 -2.56 9.84
C ALA A 104 0.09 -3.95 9.37
N PHE A 105 -0.68 -4.60 8.49
CA PHE A 105 -0.34 -5.91 7.95
C PHE A 105 0.91 -5.87 7.08
N THR A 106 1.02 -4.92 6.16
CA THR A 106 2.20 -4.76 5.29
C THR A 106 3.46 -4.52 6.10
N LEU A 107 3.44 -3.56 7.05
CA LEU A 107 4.63 -3.23 7.84
C LEU A 107 5.05 -4.39 8.75
N GLN A 108 4.12 -5.05 9.43
CA GLN A 108 4.48 -6.12 10.36
C GLN A 108 4.76 -7.44 9.66
N VAL A 109 3.93 -7.85 8.71
CA VAL A 109 3.95 -9.22 8.17
C VAL A 109 4.78 -9.31 6.90
N LEU A 110 4.70 -8.31 6.02
CA LEU A 110 5.42 -8.35 4.73
C LEU A 110 6.82 -7.75 4.83
N GLN A 111 6.99 -6.74 5.69
CA GLN A 111 8.28 -6.06 5.92
C GLN A 111 8.97 -6.53 7.21
N ASP A 112 8.38 -7.50 7.91
CA ASP A 112 8.89 -8.13 9.14
C ASP A 112 9.34 -7.13 10.24
N LEU A 113 8.65 -6.00 10.35
CA LEU A 113 8.97 -5.00 11.38
C LEU A 113 8.40 -5.40 12.74
N PRO A 114 9.13 -5.16 13.85
CA PRO A 114 8.62 -5.41 15.18
C PRO A 114 7.41 -4.52 15.47
N GLN A 115 6.45 -5.03 16.25
CA GLN A 115 5.19 -4.32 16.51
C GLN A 115 5.38 -2.93 17.13
N SER A 116 6.41 -2.75 17.95
CA SER A 116 6.79 -1.44 18.51
C SER A 116 7.17 -0.43 17.42
N GLU A 117 7.97 -0.84 16.45
CA GLU A 117 8.38 0.01 15.33
C GLU A 117 7.18 0.33 14.41
N VAL A 118 6.30 -0.65 14.18
CA VAL A 118 5.06 -0.41 13.43
C VAL A 118 4.14 0.57 14.18
N ALA A 119 4.05 0.44 15.51
CA ALA A 119 3.26 1.33 16.36
C ALA A 119 3.78 2.76 16.28
N ASP A 120 5.09 2.93 16.34
CA ASP A 120 5.77 4.20 16.13
C ASP A 120 5.42 4.75 14.76
N ILE A 121 5.73 4.05 13.65
CA ILE A 121 5.47 4.47 12.26
C ILE A 121 4.02 4.92 12.05
N LEU A 122 3.06 4.18 12.63
CA LEU A 122 1.63 4.44 12.46
C LEU A 122 1.08 5.48 13.43
N GLY A 123 1.82 5.87 14.46
CA GLY A 123 1.37 6.78 15.52
C GLY A 123 0.24 6.20 16.36
N VAL A 124 0.30 4.91 16.70
CA VAL A 124 -0.74 4.20 17.49
C VAL A 124 -0.10 3.33 18.57
N SER A 125 -0.90 2.76 19.47
CA SER A 125 -0.38 1.80 20.46
C SER A 125 -0.04 0.45 19.84
N VAL A 126 0.91 -0.28 20.43
CA VAL A 126 1.25 -1.67 20.06
C VAL A 126 0.01 -2.57 20.03
N LYS A 127 -0.85 -2.48 21.06
CA LYS A 127 -2.14 -3.18 21.12
C LYS A 127 -3.06 -2.87 19.93
N THR A 128 -3.01 -1.64 19.40
CA THR A 128 -3.75 -1.27 18.19
C THR A 128 -3.16 -1.94 16.95
N VAL A 129 -1.83 -2.07 16.85
CA VAL A 129 -1.16 -2.82 15.77
C VAL A 129 -1.59 -4.28 15.80
N GLU A 130 -1.49 -4.94 16.96
CA GLU A 130 -1.92 -6.33 17.16
C GLU A 130 -3.37 -6.54 16.70
N THR A 131 -4.27 -5.67 17.16
CA THR A 131 -5.70 -5.75 16.81
C THR A 131 -5.92 -5.58 15.31
N ARG A 132 -5.19 -4.65 14.66
CA ARG A 132 -5.31 -4.41 13.22
C ARG A 132 -4.78 -5.59 12.42
N VAL A 133 -3.64 -6.15 12.79
CA VAL A 133 -3.06 -7.32 12.09
C VAL A 133 -3.92 -8.56 12.29
N TYR A 134 -4.47 -8.78 13.49
CA TYR A 134 -5.44 -9.84 13.72
C TYR A 134 -6.67 -9.69 12.82
N ARG A 135 -7.26 -8.49 12.75
CA ARG A 135 -8.42 -8.22 11.87
C ARG A 135 -8.07 -8.36 10.39
N ALA A 136 -6.88 -7.94 9.96
CA ALA A 136 -6.40 -8.12 8.60
C ALA A 136 -6.33 -9.60 8.23
N ARG A 137 -5.70 -10.44 9.08
CA ARG A 137 -5.63 -11.89 8.88
C ARG A 137 -7.01 -12.53 8.77
N LYS A 138 -7.94 -12.16 9.66
CA LYS A 138 -9.32 -12.67 9.63
C LYS A 138 -10.04 -12.31 8.32
N SER A 139 -9.87 -11.07 7.86
CA SER A 139 -10.45 -10.58 6.60
C SER A 139 -9.84 -11.28 5.38
N LEU A 140 -8.54 -11.52 5.38
CA LEU A 140 -7.87 -12.25 4.29
C LEU A 140 -8.31 -13.71 4.27
N GLN A 141 -8.37 -14.37 5.43
CA GLN A 141 -8.84 -15.75 5.53
C GLN A 141 -10.28 -15.92 5.02
N SER A 142 -11.19 -15.00 5.38
CA SER A 142 -12.56 -15.06 4.87
C SER A 142 -12.64 -14.86 3.36
N GLN A 143 -11.79 -14.00 2.79
CA GLN A 143 -11.75 -13.77 1.35
C GLN A 143 -11.20 -15.00 0.61
N VAL A 144 -10.06 -15.54 1.04
CA VAL A 144 -9.47 -16.75 0.45
C VAL A 144 -10.45 -17.93 0.49
N ASN A 145 -11.22 -18.09 1.57
CA ASN A 145 -12.21 -19.15 1.69
C ASN A 145 -13.47 -18.96 0.84
N ALA A 146 -13.86 -17.71 0.55
CA ALA A 146 -15.02 -17.42 -0.32
C ALA A 146 -14.68 -17.55 -1.81
N ASP A 147 -13.39 -17.57 -2.10
CA ASP A 147 -12.77 -17.58 -3.42
C ASP A 147 -12.43 -19.01 -3.92
N ASN A 148 -12.69 -20.04 -3.09
CA ASN A 148 -12.55 -21.47 -3.35
C ASN A 148 -13.92 -22.15 -3.39
#